data_AF-A0A6G1GI54-F1
#
_entry.id   AF-A0A6G1GI54-F1
#
_cell.length_a   1.000
_cell.length_b   1.000
_cell.length_c   1.000
_cell.angle_alpha   90.00
_cell.angle_beta   90.00
_cell.angle_gamma   90.00
#
_symmetry.space_group_name_H-M   'P 1'
#
loop_
_entity.id
_entity.type
_entity.pdbx_description
1 polymer ?
#
loop_
_entity_poly.entity_id
_entity_poly.type
_entity_poly.pdbx_seq_one_letter_code
_entity_poly.pdbx_strand_id
1 'polypeptide(L)'
;ILREGFLHGPLWLPTKKWDIGMKSTQCFKCWKWGHTQSVCNSPEEYCGFCAGQHATKECQKQGIEDARCAACKKPGHRAWMSMKCPAHKENWAKQKALEAELNRSTVSAHHRIQADNPASQLLWTTVGNKRKRVGRPLGLSVAGEAPGQTKLFSSSGRSTPLPQGEEAEMEIDTIIQNELAQNPTQ
;
A
#
# COMPACT_ATOMS: atom_id res chain seq x y z
N ILE A 1 1.03 -16.34 6.56
CA ILE A 1 2.19 -15.42 6.56
C ILE A 1 1.92 -14.36 5.50
N LEU A 2 1.57 -13.14 5.90
CA LEU A 2 1.47 -12.00 4.96
C LEU A 2 2.90 -11.69 4.52
N ARG A 3 3.20 -11.83 3.22
CA ARG A 3 4.50 -11.42 2.68
C ARG A 3 4.51 -9.89 2.53
N GLU A 4 5.66 -9.29 2.80
CA GLU A 4 5.90 -7.86 3.03
C GLU A 4 5.46 -6.92 1.90
N GLY A 5 5.23 -7.48 0.71
CA GLY A 5 4.76 -6.78 -0.48
C GLY A 5 4.81 -7.72 -1.69
N PHE A 6 4.51 -7.18 -2.85
CA PHE A 6 4.88 -7.82 -4.11
C PHE A 6 5.47 -6.78 -5.07
N LEU A 7 6.36 -7.27 -5.94
CA LEU A 7 7.00 -6.46 -6.96
C LEU A 7 6.13 -6.50 -8.22
N HIS A 8 5.82 -5.33 -8.78
CA HIS A 8 5.09 -5.19 -10.04
C HIS A 8 5.90 -4.32 -11.00
N GLY A 9 6.57 -4.95 -11.97
CA GLY A 9 7.57 -4.26 -12.79
C GLY A 9 8.68 -3.70 -11.89
N PRO A 10 9.04 -2.40 -12.01
CA PRO A 10 10.02 -1.76 -11.12
C PRO A 10 9.42 -1.27 -9.79
N LEU A 11 8.12 -1.42 -9.55
CA LEU A 11 7.44 -0.86 -8.38
C LEU A 11 7.32 -1.89 -7.24
N TRP A 12 7.72 -1.50 -6.03
CA TRP A 12 7.41 -2.24 -4.81
C TRP A 12 6.06 -1.80 -4.24
N LEU A 13 5.13 -2.75 -4.11
CA LEU A 13 3.80 -2.51 -3.56
C LEU A 13 3.70 -3.13 -2.16
N PRO A 14 3.59 -2.34 -1.09
CA PRO A 14 3.51 -2.87 0.27
C PRO A 14 2.18 -3.60 0.49
N THR A 15 2.24 -4.75 1.16
CA THR A 15 1.01 -5.48 1.54
C THR A 15 0.41 -4.81 2.76
N LYS A 16 -0.77 -4.20 2.63
CA LYS A 16 -1.55 -3.71 3.78
C LYS A 16 -2.58 -4.73 4.23
N LYS A 17 -2.79 -4.85 5.54
CA LYS A 17 -3.93 -5.61 6.06
C LYS A 17 -5.22 -4.92 5.61
N TRP A 18 -6.16 -5.70 5.05
CA TRP A 18 -7.45 -5.21 4.62
C TRP A 18 -8.54 -5.59 5.62
N ASP A 19 -9.47 -4.67 5.88
CA ASP A 19 -10.65 -4.88 6.71
C ASP A 19 -11.87 -4.23 6.07
N ILE A 20 -13.03 -4.89 6.16
CA ILE A 20 -14.29 -4.39 5.60
C ILE A 20 -14.71 -3.05 6.22
N GLY A 21 -14.35 -2.82 7.49
CA GLY A 21 -14.60 -1.58 8.21
C GLY A 21 -13.91 -0.37 7.60
N MET A 22 -12.86 -0.54 6.78
CA MET A 22 -12.18 0.56 6.08
C MET A 22 -13.00 1.10 4.90
N LYS A 23 -14.00 0.35 4.40
CA LYS A 23 -14.81 0.75 3.26
C LYS A 23 -15.91 1.71 3.70
N SER A 24 -15.95 2.92 3.13
CA SER A 24 -17.11 3.82 3.29
C SER A 24 -18.31 3.26 2.55
N THR A 25 -19.21 2.60 3.29
CA THR A 25 -20.48 2.11 2.77
C THR A 25 -21.64 2.87 3.38
N GLN A 26 -22.56 3.33 2.54
CA GLN A 26 -23.85 3.87 2.97
C GLN A 26 -24.94 2.84 2.73
N CYS A 27 -25.80 2.65 3.71
CA CYS A 27 -26.96 1.78 3.57
C CYS A 27 -28.10 2.54 2.87
N PHE A 28 -28.61 2.04 1.74
CA PHE A 28 -29.74 2.72 1.05
C PHE A 28 -31.11 2.46 1.68
N LYS A 29 -31.22 1.55 2.67
CA LYS A 29 -32.45 1.31 3.44
C LYS A 29 -32.63 2.31 4.58
N CYS A 30 -31.59 2.50 5.40
CA CYS A 30 -31.65 3.38 6.57
C CYS A 30 -30.77 4.63 6.47
N TRP A 31 -30.03 4.79 5.38
CA TRP A 31 -29.13 5.91 5.07
C TRP A 31 -27.96 6.14 6.03
N LYS A 32 -27.79 5.27 7.04
CA LYS A 32 -26.64 5.28 7.96
C LYS A 32 -25.37 4.75 7.28
N TRP A 33 -24.23 5.13 7.85
CA TRP A 33 -22.90 4.73 7.40
C TRP A 33 -22.43 3.43 8.08
N GLY A 34 -21.51 2.72 7.43
CA GLY A 34 -20.80 1.56 7.99
C GLY A 34 -21.37 0.19 7.65
N HIS A 35 -22.49 0.12 6.91
CA HIS A 35 -23.05 -1.16 6.45
C HIS A 35 -23.78 -1.02 5.11
N THR A 36 -24.05 -2.15 4.45
CA THR A 36 -24.83 -2.22 3.20
C THR A 36 -26.29 -2.56 3.49
N GLN A 37 -27.15 -2.38 2.50
CA GLN A 37 -28.58 -2.71 2.59
C GLN A 37 -28.83 -4.20 2.92
N SER A 38 -27.99 -5.10 2.41
CA SER A 38 -28.12 -6.55 2.61
C SER A 38 -27.98 -7.00 4.07
N VAL A 39 -27.23 -6.27 4.88
CA VAL A 39 -27.00 -6.58 6.31
C VAL A 39 -27.71 -5.59 7.24
N CYS A 40 -28.68 -4.84 6.70
CA CYS A 40 -29.38 -3.81 7.45
C CYS A 40 -30.53 -4.40 8.28
N ASN A 41 -30.45 -4.24 9.60
CA ASN A 41 -31.49 -4.65 10.55
C ASN A 41 -32.58 -3.59 10.75
N SER A 42 -32.66 -2.56 9.91
CA SER A 42 -33.74 -1.57 9.99
C SER A 42 -35.07 -2.24 9.64
N PRO A 43 -36.13 -2.09 10.43
CA PRO A 43 -37.44 -2.68 10.10
C PRO A 43 -38.01 -2.03 8.83
N GLU A 44 -37.94 -0.71 8.76
CA GLU A 44 -38.51 0.11 7.69
C GLU A 44 -37.43 0.70 6.78
N GLU A 45 -37.85 1.13 5.60
CA GLU A 45 -37.06 1.96 4.70
C GLU A 45 -37.29 3.45 4.98
N TYR A 46 -36.21 4.22 4.88
CA TYR A 46 -36.22 5.66 5.09
C TYR A 46 -35.89 6.40 3.79
N CYS A 47 -36.52 7.54 3.61
CA CYS A 47 -36.27 8.43 2.49
C CYS A 47 -34.93 9.15 2.66
N GLY A 48 -34.08 9.10 1.64
CA GLY A 48 -32.77 9.76 1.64
C GLY A 48 -32.85 11.28 1.53
N PHE A 49 -34.03 11.81 1.20
CA PHE A 49 -34.27 13.23 1.05
C PHE A 49 -34.78 13.87 2.35
N CYS A 50 -35.89 13.38 2.89
CA CYS A 50 -36.58 14.00 4.04
C CYS A 50 -36.53 13.17 5.33
N ALA A 51 -35.87 12.02 5.33
CA ALA A 51 -35.82 11.07 6.45
C ALA A 51 -37.19 10.49 6.89
N GLY A 52 -38.24 10.60 6.06
CA GLY A 52 -39.55 9.97 6.30
C GLY A 52 -39.54 8.46 6.04
N GLN A 53 -40.56 7.75 6.53
CA GLN A 53 -40.76 6.31 6.34
C GLN A 53 -41.42 6.03 4.99
N HIS A 54 -40.64 6.11 3.92
CA HIS A 54 -41.04 5.76 2.54
C HIS A 54 -39.79 5.64 1.66
N ALA A 55 -39.91 4.97 0.52
CA ALA A 55 -38.88 4.96 -0.50
C ALA A 55 -38.61 6.38 -1.02
N THR A 56 -37.34 6.73 -1.25
CA THR A 56 -36.97 8.07 -1.77
C THR A 56 -37.70 8.44 -3.08
N LYS A 57 -38.08 7.45 -3.88
CA LYS A 57 -38.83 7.63 -5.14
C LYS A 57 -40.26 8.13 -4.94
N GLU A 58 -40.85 7.85 -3.79
CA GLU A 58 -42.22 8.23 -3.42
C GLU A 58 -42.24 9.56 -2.65
N CYS A 59 -41.09 10.24 -2.52
CA CYS A 59 -41.00 11.47 -1.78
C CYS A 59 -41.64 12.64 -2.55
N GLN A 60 -42.66 13.25 -1.94
CA GLN A 60 -43.31 14.45 -2.48
C GLN A 60 -42.55 15.75 -2.16
N LYS A 61 -41.53 15.69 -1.31
CA LYS A 61 -40.72 16.86 -0.91
C LYS A 61 -39.61 17.10 -1.93
N GLN A 62 -39.41 18.36 -2.31
CA GLN A 62 -38.42 18.75 -3.32
C GLN A 62 -37.48 19.88 -2.87
N GLY A 63 -37.88 20.66 -1.86
CA GLY A 63 -37.12 21.79 -1.32
C GLY A 63 -35.93 21.40 -0.43
N ILE A 64 -34.85 22.17 -0.45
CA ILE A 64 -33.69 21.94 0.43
C ILE A 64 -34.04 22.22 1.89
N GLU A 65 -34.97 23.13 2.13
CA GLU A 65 -35.59 23.40 3.43
C GLU A 65 -36.24 22.15 4.05
N ASP A 66 -36.77 21.26 3.20
CA ASP A 66 -37.36 19.99 3.57
C ASP A 66 -36.34 18.84 3.68
N ALA A 67 -35.09 19.08 3.24
CA ALA A 67 -34.07 18.07 3.22
C ALA A 67 -33.58 17.77 4.64
N ARG A 68 -33.69 16.51 5.04
CA ARG A 68 -33.25 16.01 6.33
C ARG A 68 -32.51 14.70 6.16
N CYS A 69 -31.31 14.64 6.71
CA CYS A 69 -30.49 13.45 6.62
C CYS A 69 -30.95 12.40 7.64
N ALA A 70 -31.33 11.21 7.19
CA ALA A 70 -31.71 10.09 8.07
C ALA A 70 -30.54 9.55 8.91
N ALA A 71 -29.29 9.75 8.49
CA ALA A 71 -28.11 9.30 9.24
C ALA A 71 -27.84 10.17 10.49
N CYS A 72 -27.80 11.50 10.32
CA CYS A 72 -27.46 12.42 11.41
C CYS A 72 -28.69 13.16 11.98
N LYS A 73 -29.87 12.94 11.42
CA LYS A 73 -31.17 13.55 11.81
C LYS A 73 -31.24 15.07 11.75
N LYS A 74 -30.25 15.73 11.12
CA LYS A 74 -30.19 17.20 10.97
C LYS A 74 -30.80 17.65 9.63
N PRO A 75 -31.51 18.80 9.61
CA PRO A 75 -32.00 19.40 8.37
C PRO A 75 -30.86 20.06 7.56
N GLY A 76 -31.19 20.54 6.36
CA GLY A 76 -30.32 21.35 5.50
C GLY A 76 -29.41 20.56 4.55
N HIS A 77 -29.51 19.23 4.53
CA HIS A 77 -28.82 18.39 3.54
C HIS A 77 -29.50 17.03 3.35
N ARG A 78 -29.33 16.46 2.15
CA ARG A 78 -29.77 15.12 1.79
C ARG A 78 -28.81 14.06 2.34
N ALA A 79 -29.26 12.82 2.49
CA ALA A 79 -28.44 11.75 3.05
C ALA A 79 -27.16 11.44 2.25
N TRP A 80 -27.16 11.63 0.93
CA TRP A 80 -26.00 11.42 0.06
C TRP A 80 -25.01 12.60 0.03
N MET A 81 -25.32 13.72 0.69
CA MET A 81 -24.42 14.88 0.78
C MET A 81 -23.37 14.67 1.89
N SER A 82 -22.42 13.76 1.62
CA SER A 82 -21.40 13.29 2.56
C SER A 82 -20.55 14.42 3.18
N MET A 83 -20.20 15.45 2.42
CA MET A 83 -19.38 16.58 2.90
C MET A 83 -20.07 17.42 3.99
N LYS A 84 -21.40 17.55 3.92
CA LYS A 84 -22.19 18.33 4.87
C LYS A 84 -22.67 17.50 6.07
N CYS A 85 -22.53 16.18 6.01
CA CYS A 85 -23.07 15.27 7.01
C CYS A 85 -22.08 15.02 8.17
N PRO A 86 -22.43 15.37 9.43
CA PRO A 86 -21.60 15.06 10.59
C PRO A 86 -21.37 13.56 10.79
N ALA A 87 -22.41 12.74 10.58
CA ALA A 87 -22.32 11.28 10.73
C ALA A 87 -21.35 10.65 9.70
N HIS A 88 -21.23 11.24 8.51
CA HIS A 88 -20.23 10.82 7.53
C HIS A 88 -18.81 11.14 8.02
N LYS A 89 -18.59 12.35 8.56
CA LYS A 89 -17.28 12.76 9.11
C LYS A 89 -16.84 11.85 10.26
N GLU A 90 -17.75 11.52 11.17
CA GLU A 90 -17.48 10.57 12.26
C GLU A 90 -17.13 9.17 11.73
N ASN A 91 -17.89 8.66 10.76
CA ASN A 91 -17.59 7.36 10.15
C ASN A 91 -16.24 7.38 9.43
N TRP A 92 -15.95 8.43 8.66
CA TRP A 92 -14.65 8.62 8.01
C TRP A 92 -13.49 8.64 9.01
N ALA A 93 -13.65 9.33 10.14
CA ALA A 93 -12.64 9.35 11.20
C ALA A 93 -12.39 7.95 11.77
N LYS A 94 -13.45 7.17 12.02
CA LYS A 94 -13.32 5.76 12.45
C LYS A 94 -12.57 4.91 11.42
N GLN A 95 -12.85 5.11 10.14
CA GLN A 95 -12.18 4.41 9.05
C GLN A 95 -10.70 4.74 8.97
N LYS A 96 -10.35 6.02 9.13
CA LYS A 96 -8.96 6.46 9.16
C LYS A 96 -8.21 5.96 10.38
N ALA A 97 -8.86 5.92 11.55
CA ALA A 97 -8.27 5.35 12.75
C ALA A 97 -8.01 3.84 12.58
N LEU A 98 -8.98 3.10 12.03
CA LEU A 98 -8.83 1.68 11.72
C LEU A 98 -7.70 1.45 10.70
N GLU A 99 -7.65 2.26 9.64
CA GLU A 99 -6.58 2.20 8.65
C GLU A 99 -5.20 2.42 9.27
N ALA A 100 -5.05 3.44 10.12
CA ALA A 100 -3.81 3.71 10.82
C ALA A 100 -3.39 2.56 11.75
N GLU A 101 -4.33 1.95 12.47
CA GLU A 101 -4.07 0.82 13.35
C GLU A 101 -3.62 -0.43 12.58
N LEU A 102 -4.30 -0.74 11.47
CA LEU A 102 -3.92 -1.87 10.61
C LEU A 102 -2.55 -1.64 9.97
N ASN A 103 -2.25 -0.40 9.57
CA ASN A 103 -0.95 -0.04 9.03
C ASN A 103 0.15 -0.19 10.10
N ARG A 104 -0.06 0.28 11.33
CA ARG A 104 0.89 0.06 12.45
C ARG A 104 1.13 -1.41 12.71
N SER A 105 0.07 -2.22 12.76
CA SER A 105 0.16 -3.67 12.93
C SER A 105 0.99 -4.34 11.82
N THR A 106 0.88 -3.83 10.59
CA THR A 106 1.64 -4.33 9.43
C THR A 106 3.12 -3.97 9.54
N VAL A 107 3.45 -2.73 9.90
CA VAL A 107 4.84 -2.26 10.09
C VAL A 107 5.52 -2.99 11.25
N SER A 108 4.83 -3.18 12.38
CA SER A 108 5.36 -3.95 13.52
C SER A 108 5.67 -5.40 13.16
N ALA A 109 4.86 -6.04 12.32
CA ALA A 109 5.14 -7.39 11.83
C ALA A 109 6.41 -7.42 10.95
N HIS A 110 6.63 -6.40 10.12
CA HIS A 110 7.83 -6.25 9.29
C HIS A 110 9.10 -6.07 10.13
N HIS A 111 9.07 -5.19 11.15
CA HIS A 111 10.23 -5.00 12.03
C HIS A 111 10.61 -6.26 12.81
N ARG A 112 9.64 -7.09 13.22
CA ARG A 112 9.93 -8.37 13.89
C ARG A 112 10.65 -9.36 12.96
N ILE A 113 10.19 -9.49 11.72
CA ILE A 113 10.82 -10.38 10.73
C ILE A 113 12.26 -9.95 10.43
N GLN A 114 12.52 -8.64 10.34
CA GLN A 114 13.89 -8.12 10.15
C GLN A 114 14.79 -8.36 11.38
N ALA A 115 14.27 -8.18 12.59
CA ALA A 115 15.02 -8.43 13.82
C ALA A 115 15.38 -9.92 13.98
N ASP A 116 14.46 -10.81 13.61
CA ASP A 116 14.67 -12.26 13.66
C ASP A 116 15.55 -12.79 12.51
N ASN A 117 15.80 -11.97 11.48
CA ASN A 117 16.68 -12.29 10.35
C ASN A 117 17.60 -11.10 9.99
N PRO A 118 18.66 -10.85 10.77
CA PRO A 118 19.57 -9.72 10.53
C PRO A 118 20.33 -9.82 9.20
N ALA A 119 20.38 -11.00 8.57
CA ALA A 119 20.98 -11.19 7.24
C ALA A 119 20.13 -10.63 6.08
N SER A 120 18.88 -10.21 6.33
CA SER A 120 18.00 -9.59 5.34
C SER A 120 18.26 -8.09 5.10
N GLN A 121 19.07 -7.45 5.96
CA GLN A 121 19.46 -6.04 5.80
C GLN A 121 20.55 -5.82 4.72
N LEU A 122 21.10 -6.90 4.15
CA LEU A 122 22.05 -6.83 3.04
C LEU A 122 21.31 -6.94 1.69
N LEU A 123 21.24 -5.77 1.04
CA LEU A 123 21.27 -5.51 -0.40
C LEU A 123 21.45 -6.80 -1.26
N TRP A 124 20.44 -7.14 -2.06
CA TRP A 124 20.37 -8.33 -2.96
C TRP A 124 21.05 -9.59 -2.41
N THR A 125 20.33 -10.39 -1.63
CA THR A 125 20.85 -11.72 -1.31
C THR A 125 20.92 -12.53 -2.61
N THR A 126 22.12 -12.75 -3.14
CA THR A 126 22.33 -13.82 -4.12
C THR A 126 21.96 -15.12 -3.44
N VAL A 127 20.80 -15.66 -3.81
CA VAL A 127 20.40 -17.01 -3.38
C VAL A 127 21.37 -17.97 -4.06
N GLY A 128 22.48 -18.25 -3.40
CA GLY A 128 23.39 -19.32 -3.79
C GLY A 128 22.58 -20.61 -3.79
N ASN A 129 22.27 -21.11 -4.98
CA ASN A 129 21.47 -22.31 -5.16
C ASN A 129 22.31 -23.51 -4.67
N LYS A 130 22.29 -23.81 -3.36
CA LYS A 130 22.99 -24.96 -2.76
C LYS A 130 22.42 -26.30 -3.20
N ARG A 131 21.37 -26.30 -4.03
CA ARG A 131 21.02 -27.48 -4.81
C ARG A 131 21.99 -27.52 -5.97
N LYS A 132 23.03 -28.35 -5.84
CA LYS A 132 23.71 -28.97 -6.98
C LYS A 132 22.59 -29.65 -7.78
N ARG A 133 21.96 -28.91 -8.70
CA ARG A 133 21.05 -29.50 -9.67
C ARG A 133 21.96 -30.43 -10.44
N VAL A 134 21.87 -31.72 -10.16
CA VAL A 134 22.37 -32.74 -11.05
C VAL A 134 21.52 -32.53 -12.30
N GLY A 135 22.04 -31.72 -13.23
CA GLY A 135 21.37 -31.49 -14.49
C GLY A 135 21.12 -32.85 -15.10
N ARG A 136 19.90 -33.06 -15.61
CA ARG A 136 19.66 -34.14 -16.56
C ARG A 136 20.72 -33.95 -17.67
N PRO A 137 21.54 -34.97 -17.98
CA PRO A 137 22.62 -34.78 -18.93
C PRO A 137 22.03 -34.45 -20.30
N LEU A 138 22.05 -33.17 -20.66
CA LEU A 138 21.98 -32.74 -22.04
C LEU A 138 23.37 -33.08 -22.58
N GLY A 139 23.45 -33.96 -23.57
CA GLY A 139 24.69 -34.46 -24.17
C GLY A 139 25.54 -33.40 -24.90
N LEU A 140 25.69 -32.20 -24.32
CA LEU A 140 26.53 -31.11 -24.80
C LEU A 140 28.02 -31.43 -24.69
N SER A 141 28.42 -32.29 -23.74
CA SER A 141 29.81 -32.76 -23.66
C SER A 141 30.23 -33.56 -24.90
N VAL A 142 29.28 -34.25 -25.54
CA VAL A 142 29.52 -35.00 -26.78
C VAL A 142 29.62 -34.06 -27.99
N ALA A 143 28.96 -32.90 -27.96
CA ALA A 143 29.01 -31.93 -29.04
C ALA A 143 30.34 -31.15 -29.11
N GLY A 144 31.09 -31.06 -28.01
CA GLY A 144 32.40 -30.38 -27.96
C GLY A 144 33.59 -31.23 -28.40
N GLU A 145 33.38 -32.51 -28.72
CA GLU A 145 34.43 -33.48 -29.06
C GLU A 145 34.51 -33.79 -30.56
N ALA A 146 33.68 -33.14 -31.39
CA ALA A 146 33.72 -33.33 -32.84
C ALA A 146 35.06 -32.84 -33.43
N PRO A 147 35.77 -33.65 -34.23
CA PRO A 147 37.01 -33.25 -34.86
C PRO A 147 36.75 -32.10 -35.84
N GLY A 148 37.30 -30.92 -35.55
CA GLY A 148 37.18 -29.71 -36.38
C GLY A 148 36.74 -28.44 -35.65
N GLN A 149 36.41 -28.49 -34.36
CA GLN A 149 36.13 -27.27 -33.59
C GLN A 149 37.36 -26.72 -32.86
N THR A 150 37.59 -25.41 -33.01
CA THR A 150 38.61 -24.66 -32.30
C THR A 150 38.27 -24.62 -30.80
N LYS A 151 39.15 -25.17 -29.95
CA LYS A 151 38.98 -25.11 -28.50
C LYS A 151 39.10 -23.66 -28.03
N LEU A 152 37.99 -23.08 -27.57
CA LEU A 152 38.01 -21.80 -26.87
C LEU A 152 38.61 -22.01 -25.48
N PHE A 153 39.84 -21.54 -25.29
CA PHE A 153 40.44 -21.45 -23.97
C PHE A 153 39.79 -20.31 -23.19
N SER A 154 38.95 -20.63 -22.21
CA SER A 154 38.59 -19.68 -21.16
C SER A 154 39.74 -19.62 -20.18
N SER A 155 40.58 -18.58 -20.29
CA SER A 155 41.52 -18.24 -19.23
C SER A 155 40.71 -17.83 -18.00
N SER A 156 40.85 -18.58 -16.91
CA SER A 156 40.40 -18.17 -15.58
C SER A 156 41.07 -16.84 -15.23
N GLY A 157 40.30 -15.76 -15.30
CA GLY A 157 40.75 -14.41 -14.96
C GLY A 157 41.25 -14.37 -13.52
N ARG A 158 42.53 -14.03 -13.38
CA ARG A 158 43.20 -13.69 -12.13
C ARG A 158 42.49 -12.50 -11.49
N SER A 159 42.09 -12.64 -10.23
CA SER A 159 41.57 -11.55 -9.40
C SER A 159 42.65 -10.50 -9.18
N THR A 160 42.46 -9.30 -9.74
CA THR A 160 43.18 -8.08 -9.35
C THR A 160 42.58 -7.53 -8.05
N PRO A 161 43.39 -7.13 -7.05
CA PRO A 161 42.88 -6.41 -5.87
C PRO A 161 42.46 -4.98 -6.27
N LEU A 162 41.32 -4.52 -5.75
CA LEU A 162 40.88 -3.13 -5.86
C LEU A 162 41.75 -2.20 -4.98
N PRO A 163 42.02 -0.96 -5.41
CA PRO A 163 42.74 0.02 -4.59
C PRO A 163 41.85 0.50 -3.43
N GLN A 164 42.47 0.74 -2.28
CA GLN A 164 41.87 1.40 -1.13
C GLN A 164 41.68 2.88 -1.46
N GLY A 165 40.44 3.36 -1.43
CA GLY A 165 40.09 4.77 -1.55
C GLY A 165 39.52 5.27 -0.22
N GLU A 166 40.40 5.69 0.69
CA GLU A 166 40.15 6.84 1.55
C GLU A 166 40.31 8.07 0.65
N GLU A 167 39.27 8.91 0.50
CA GLU A 167 39.26 10.27 -0.08
C GLU A 167 37.87 10.55 -0.71
N ALA A 168 36.81 10.58 0.10
CA ALA A 168 35.49 11.05 -0.37
C ALA A 168 34.63 11.68 0.74
N GLU A 169 35.23 12.19 1.82
CA GLU A 169 34.49 12.87 2.90
C GLU A 169 34.78 14.38 3.00
N MET A 170 35.71 14.95 2.23
CA MET A 170 36.07 16.38 2.34
C MET A 170 35.32 17.34 1.40
N GLU A 171 34.49 16.86 0.46
CA GLU A 171 33.81 17.76 -0.49
C GLU A 171 32.40 18.22 -0.06
N ILE A 172 31.78 17.58 0.93
CA ILE A 172 30.40 17.91 1.33
C ILE A 172 30.34 19.13 2.27
N ASP A 173 31.31 19.27 3.18
CA ASP A 173 31.32 20.37 4.16
C ASP A 173 31.58 21.75 3.52
N THR A 174 32.24 21.79 2.36
CA THR A 174 32.53 23.05 1.63
C THR A 174 31.30 23.55 0.85
N ILE A 175 30.39 22.64 0.47
CA ILE A 175 29.14 22.99 -0.24
C ILE A 175 28.11 23.55 0.76
N ILE A 176 28.03 22.98 1.97
CA ILE A 176 27.09 23.44 3.02
C ILE A 176 27.46 24.84 3.54
N GLN A 177 28.76 25.17 3.65
CA GLN A 177 29.22 26.48 4.09
C GLN A 177 28.94 27.60 3.07
N ASN A 178 28.90 27.28 1.77
CA ASN A 178 28.66 28.28 0.71
C ASN A 178 27.18 28.61 0.49
N GLU A 179 26.23 27.73 0.84
CA GLU A 179 24.78 28.03 0.72
C GLU A 179 24.24 28.89 1.87
N LEU A 180 24.89 28.89 3.04
CA LEU A 180 24.51 29.74 4.18
C LEU A 180 24.95 31.21 4.04
N ALA A 181 25.82 31.53 3.08
CA ALA A 181 26.33 32.89 2.85
C ALA A 181 25.53 33.70 1.82
N GLN A 182 24.55 33.11 1.12
CA GLN A 182 23.87 33.75 -0.03
C GLN A 182 22.40 34.15 0.20
N ASN A 183 21.85 34.02 1.41
CA ASN A 183 20.52 34.55 1.73
C ASN A 183 20.51 35.34 3.04
N PRO A 184 20.88 36.63 3.03
CA PRO A 184 20.54 37.52 4.13
C PRO A 184 19.02 37.72 4.19
N THR A 185 18.46 37.30 5.32
CA THR A 185 17.15 37.67 5.85
C THR A 185 16.70 39.08 5.47
N GLN A 186 15.51 39.19 4.87
CA GLN A 186 14.64 40.36 5.07
C GLN A 186 13.98 40.27 6.45
#